data_AF-A0A2H0QV96-F1
#
_entry.id   AF-A0A2H0QV96-F1
#
_cell.length_a   1.000
_cell.length_b   1.000
_cell.length_c   1.000
_cell.angle_alpha   90.00
_cell.angle_beta   90.00
_cell.angle_gamma   90.00
#
_symmetry.space_group_name_H-M   'P 1'
#
loop_
_entity.id
_entity.type
_entity.pdbx_description
1 polymer ?
#
loop_
_entity_poly.entity_id
_entity_poly.type
_entity_poly.pdbx_seq_one_letter_code
_entity_poly.pdbx_strand_id
1 'polypeptide(L)'
;MLKFILKFGATGSTARWVAKNYLKLSSSEKTIQDVMNEMLKIRYATFNPNGAKEVMNERISYLDNLTDFTFSILQTEGAIKTKEMGMSMQMSVISIIMEELKKKGVPSKAIINPETII
;
A
#
# COMPACT_ATOMS: atom_id res chain seq x y z
N MET A 1 22.01 -5.67 -1.39
CA MET A 1 21.38 -6.64 -0.46
C MET A 1 20.04 -6.13 0.09
N LEU A 2 19.99 -4.96 0.73
CA LEU A 2 18.75 -4.40 1.30
C LEU A 2 17.56 -4.26 0.32
N LYS A 3 17.78 -3.67 -0.87
CA LYS A 3 16.73 -3.54 -1.90
C LYS A 3 16.13 -4.90 -2.29
N PHE A 4 16.95 -5.96 -2.32
CA PHE A 4 16.50 -7.32 -2.62
C PHE A 4 15.60 -7.86 -1.50
N ILE A 5 16.00 -7.70 -0.23
CA ILE A 5 15.21 -8.12 0.94
C ILE A 5 13.85 -7.43 0.93
N LEU A 6 13.80 -6.12 0.72
CA LEU A 6 12.55 -5.38 0.66
C LEU A 6 11.65 -5.84 -0.52
N LYS A 7 12.24 -6.05 -1.71
CA LYS A 7 11.51 -6.45 -2.92
C LYS A 7 10.91 -7.86 -2.85
N PHE A 8 11.62 -8.79 -2.23
CA PHE A 8 11.17 -10.18 -2.10
C PHE A 8 10.53 -10.51 -0.74
N GLY A 9 10.67 -9.62 0.25
CA GLY A 9 10.02 -9.71 1.55
C GLY A 9 8.63 -9.08 1.59
N ALA A 10 8.23 -8.64 2.78
CA ALA A 10 6.89 -8.11 3.06
C ALA A 10 6.52 -6.92 2.17
N THR A 11 7.44 -5.96 1.96
CA THR A 11 7.17 -4.76 1.16
C THR A 11 6.72 -5.10 -0.27
N GLY A 12 7.54 -5.84 -1.02
CA GLY A 12 7.18 -6.21 -2.38
C GLY A 12 5.99 -7.18 -2.44
N SER A 13 5.85 -8.09 -1.47
CA SER A 13 4.70 -9.01 -1.41
C SER A 13 3.39 -8.24 -1.23
N THR A 14 3.33 -7.30 -0.29
CA THR A 14 2.15 -6.45 -0.05
C THR A 14 1.88 -5.55 -1.26
N ALA A 15 2.89 -4.93 -1.88
CA ALA A 15 2.70 -4.12 -3.08
C ALA A 15 2.12 -4.92 -4.26
N ARG A 16 2.61 -6.14 -4.50
CA ARG A 16 2.05 -7.05 -5.52
C ARG A 16 0.62 -7.46 -5.21
N TRP A 17 0.32 -7.73 -3.93
CA TRP A 17 -1.03 -8.05 -3.49
C TRP A 17 -1.97 -6.87 -3.70
N VAL A 18 -1.53 -5.64 -3.39
CA VAL A 18 -2.29 -4.41 -3.60
C VAL A 18 -2.57 -4.23 -5.09
N ALA A 19 -1.55 -4.32 -5.96
CA ALA A 19 -1.72 -4.20 -7.39
C ALA A 19 -2.75 -5.20 -7.95
N LYS A 20 -2.64 -6.48 -7.55
CA LYS A 20 -3.53 -7.55 -8.02
C LYS A 20 -4.98 -7.27 -7.64
N ASN A 21 -5.23 -6.86 -6.40
CA ASN A 21 -6.59 -6.62 -5.93
C ASN A 21 -7.17 -5.31 -6.48
N TYR A 22 -6.36 -4.25 -6.58
CA TYR A 22 -6.80 -3.02 -7.23
C TYR A 22 -7.30 -3.30 -8.65
N LEU A 23 -6.51 -3.97 -9.48
CA LEU A 23 -6.88 -4.30 -10.86
C LEU A 23 -8.11 -5.22 -10.96
N LYS A 24 -8.36 -6.05 -9.95
CA LYS A 24 -9.53 -6.93 -9.89
C LYS A 24 -10.81 -6.18 -9.47
N LEU A 25 -10.68 -5.20 -8.58
CA LEU A 25 -11.82 -4.55 -7.91
C LEU A 25 -12.17 -3.20 -8.54
N SER A 26 -11.23 -2.56 -9.24
CA SER A 26 -11.42 -1.27 -9.89
C SER A 26 -12.46 -1.37 -11.00
N SER A 27 -13.42 -0.44 -11.01
CA SER A 27 -14.38 -0.23 -12.09
C SER A 27 -14.55 1.28 -12.33
N SER A 28 -15.22 1.65 -13.42
CA SER A 28 -15.48 3.07 -13.76
C SER A 28 -16.35 3.81 -12.73
N GLU A 29 -17.08 3.07 -11.89
CA GLU A 29 -18.02 3.61 -10.90
C GLU A 29 -17.39 3.76 -9.50
N LYS A 30 -16.18 3.21 -9.29
CA LYS A 30 -15.53 3.18 -7.98
C LYS A 30 -14.38 4.17 -7.90
N THR A 31 -14.31 4.91 -6.81
CA THR A 31 -13.14 5.72 -6.46
C THR A 31 -11.99 4.81 -5.98
N ILE A 32 -10.78 5.35 -5.89
CA ILE A 32 -9.64 4.63 -5.31
C ILE A 32 -9.95 4.26 -3.84
N GLN A 33 -10.62 5.16 -3.10
CA GLN A 33 -11.02 4.91 -1.72
C GLN A 33 -12.03 3.77 -1.59
N ASP A 34 -13.01 3.66 -2.49
CA ASP A 34 -13.95 2.52 -2.50
C ASP A 34 -13.21 1.20 -2.70
N VAL A 35 -12.27 1.17 -3.64
CA VAL A 35 -11.44 0.00 -3.91
C VAL A 35 -10.58 -0.35 -2.69
N MET A 36 -9.92 0.63 -2.06
CA MET A 36 -9.13 0.41 -0.85
C MET A 36 -9.99 -0.16 0.29
N ASN A 37 -11.23 0.32 0.46
CA ASN A 37 -12.15 -0.14 1.49
C ASN A 37 -12.52 -1.62 1.27
N GLU A 38 -12.79 -2.01 0.03
CA GLU A 38 -13.02 -3.42 -0.33
C GLU A 38 -11.76 -4.27 -0.08
N MET A 39 -10.59 -3.74 -0.40
CA MET A 39 -9.33 -4.43 -0.15
C MET A 39 -9.09 -4.67 1.34
N LEU A 40 -9.40 -3.72 2.22
CA LEU A 40 -9.30 -3.92 3.68
C LEU A 40 -10.21 -5.04 4.18
N LYS A 41 -11.45 -5.11 3.66
CA LYS A 41 -12.38 -6.21 3.98
C LYS A 41 -11.79 -7.57 3.61
N ILE A 42 -11.09 -7.67 2.47
CA ILE A 42 -10.43 -8.90 2.02
C ILE A 42 -9.18 -9.19 2.85
N ARG A 43 -8.29 -8.20 3.03
CA ARG A 43 -6.99 -8.32 3.73
C ARG A 43 -7.19 -8.88 5.15
N TYR A 44 -8.19 -8.37 5.85
CA TYR A 44 -8.42 -8.65 7.27
C TYR A 44 -9.70 -9.45 7.53
N ALA A 45 -10.18 -10.22 6.55
CA ALA A 45 -11.36 -11.07 6.70
C ALA A 45 -11.16 -12.17 7.76
N THR A 46 -9.94 -12.72 7.83
CA THR A 46 -9.64 -13.91 8.64
C THR A 46 -8.63 -13.64 9.75
N PHE A 47 -7.74 -12.66 9.55
CA PHE A 47 -6.66 -12.35 10.48
C PHE A 47 -6.43 -10.85 10.52
N ASN A 48 -6.34 -10.29 11.73
CA ASN A 48 -6.18 -8.86 11.98
C ASN A 48 -4.98 -8.62 12.92
N PRO A 49 -3.73 -8.66 12.40
CA PRO A 49 -2.55 -8.48 13.22
C PRO A 49 -2.53 -7.07 13.82
N ASN A 50 -2.20 -6.96 15.10
CA ASN A 50 -2.04 -5.68 15.82
C ASN A 50 -3.24 -4.72 15.75
N GLY A 51 -4.46 -5.20 15.47
CA GLY A 51 -5.60 -4.32 15.24
C GLY A 51 -5.44 -3.44 13.99
N ALA A 52 -4.72 -3.92 12.98
CA ALA A 52 -4.43 -3.18 11.75
C ALA A 52 -5.70 -2.74 11.01
N LYS A 53 -6.77 -3.54 11.06
CA LYS A 53 -8.05 -3.21 10.42
C LYS A 53 -8.65 -1.91 10.96
N GLU A 54 -8.69 -1.75 12.28
CA GLU A 54 -9.25 -0.58 12.95
C GLU A 54 -8.45 0.67 12.58
N VAL A 55 -7.12 0.59 12.69
CA VAL A 55 -6.22 1.69 12.35
C VAL A 55 -6.31 2.05 10.85
N MET A 56 -6.43 1.06 9.98
CA MET A 56 -6.59 1.31 8.54
C MET A 56 -7.94 1.95 8.20
N ASN A 57 -9.03 1.54 8.86
CA ASN A 57 -10.35 2.13 8.67
C ASN A 57 -10.40 3.60 9.11
N GLU A 58 -9.65 3.99 10.14
CA GLU A 58 -9.52 5.39 10.55
C GLU A 58 -8.74 6.23 9.52
N ARG A 59 -7.73 5.62 8.88
CA ARG A 59 -6.83 6.32 7.96
C ARG A 59 -7.35 6.43 6.55
N ILE A 60 -8.20 5.49 6.12
CA ILE A 60 -8.52 5.29 4.71
C ILE A 60 -9.17 6.51 4.04
N SER A 61 -9.92 7.31 4.79
CA SER A 61 -10.53 8.56 4.32
C SER A 61 -9.51 9.62 3.91
N TYR A 62 -8.29 9.55 4.44
CA TYR A 62 -7.19 10.46 4.14
C TYR A 62 -6.20 9.90 3.11
N LEU A 63 -6.36 8.62 2.72
CA LEU A 63 -5.52 7.99 1.70
C LEU A 63 -6.16 8.21 0.33
N ASP A 64 -5.37 8.68 -0.63
CA ASP A 64 -5.81 8.99 -1.99
C ASP A 64 -5.08 8.16 -3.06
N ASN A 65 -4.03 7.42 -2.67
CA ASN A 65 -3.20 6.63 -3.58
C ASN A 65 -2.77 5.29 -2.97
N LEU A 66 -2.44 4.35 -3.86
CA LEU A 66 -2.08 2.99 -3.50
C LEU A 66 -0.68 2.86 -2.88
N THR A 67 0.20 3.85 -3.08
CA THR A 67 1.54 3.84 -2.48
C THR A 67 1.42 4.04 -0.97
N ASP A 68 0.71 5.09 -0.55
CA ASP A 68 0.49 5.41 0.87
C ASP A 68 -0.38 4.37 1.55
N PHE A 69 -1.35 3.81 0.82
CA PHE A 69 -2.14 2.68 1.30
C PHE A 69 -1.29 1.44 1.56
N THR A 70 -0.42 1.06 0.62
CA THR A 70 0.50 -0.09 0.79
C THR A 70 1.44 0.14 1.96
N PHE A 71 2.00 1.35 2.06
CA PHE A 71 2.87 1.74 3.15
C PHE A 71 2.15 1.67 4.51
N SER A 72 0.90 2.14 4.57
CA SER A 72 0.07 2.11 5.78
C SER A 72 -0.27 0.68 6.21
N ILE A 73 -0.54 -0.25 5.27
CA ILE A 73 -0.69 -1.68 5.59
C ILE A 73 0.60 -2.20 6.24
N LEU A 74 1.75 -1.97 5.61
CA LEU A 74 3.03 -2.45 6.14
C LEU A 74 3.32 -1.90 7.54
N GLN A 75 2.97 -0.63 7.79
CA GLN A 75 3.19 0.01 9.09
C GLN A 75 2.27 -0.58 10.16
N THR A 76 0.98 -0.74 9.86
CA THR A 76 -0.02 -1.23 10.81
C THR A 76 0.14 -2.72 11.12
N GLU A 77 0.55 -3.53 10.14
CA GLU A 77 0.90 -4.94 10.34
C GLU A 77 2.25 -5.13 11.08
N GLY A 78 3.01 -4.05 11.31
CA GLY A 78 4.31 -4.10 12.00
C GLY A 78 5.48 -4.58 11.11
N ALA A 79 5.27 -4.68 9.79
CA ALA A 79 6.29 -5.06 8.82
C ALA A 79 7.33 -3.94 8.59
N ILE A 80 6.95 -2.68 8.82
CA ILE A 80 7.86 -1.53 8.86
C ILE A 80 7.61 -0.69 10.11
N LYS A 81 8.67 -0.15 10.69
CA LYS A 81 8.62 0.66 11.91
C LYS A 81 9.24 2.02 11.64
N THR A 82 8.43 2.98 11.22
CA THR A 82 8.90 4.30 10.75
C THR A 82 9.72 5.08 11.77
N LYS A 83 9.43 4.95 13.08
CA LYS A 83 10.20 5.58 14.16
C LYS A 83 11.63 5.02 14.29
N GLU A 84 11.85 3.80 13.82
CA GLU A 84 13.14 3.10 13.88
C GLU A 84 13.87 3.15 12.51
N MET A 85 13.20 3.63 11.46
CA MET A 85 13.73 3.66 10.10
C MET A 85 14.20 5.06 9.71
N GLY A 86 15.48 5.17 9.34
CA GLY A 86 16.01 6.38 8.71
C GLY A 86 15.34 6.69 7.37
N MET A 87 15.40 7.97 6.95
CA MET A 87 14.73 8.47 5.73
C MET A 87 15.09 7.67 4.47
N SER A 88 16.36 7.29 4.30
CA SER A 88 16.82 6.49 3.14
C SER A 88 16.13 5.12 3.05
N MET A 89 15.82 4.51 4.19
CA MET A 89 15.09 3.24 4.23
C MET A 89 13.62 3.45 3.85
N GLN A 90 12.99 4.51 4.34
CA GLN A 90 11.60 4.85 3.99
C GLN A 90 11.46 5.10 2.48
N MET A 91 12.38 5.87 1.89
CA MET A 91 12.44 6.10 0.44
C MET A 91 12.66 4.81 -0.36
N SER A 92 13.45 3.87 0.16
CA SER A 92 13.66 2.57 -0.49
C SER A 92 12.39 1.72 -0.48
N VAL A 93 11.62 1.75 0.62
CA VAL A 93 10.32 1.08 0.72
C VAL A 93 9.33 1.68 -0.29
N ILE A 94 9.18 3.00 -0.30
CA ILE A 94 8.29 3.72 -1.24
C ILE A 94 8.67 3.39 -2.70
N SER A 95 9.96 3.46 -3.03
CA SER A 95 10.45 3.13 -4.37
C SER A 95 10.07 1.72 -4.82
N ILE A 96 10.18 0.73 -3.92
CA ILE A 96 9.81 -0.66 -4.23
C ILE A 96 8.31 -0.81 -4.39
N ILE A 97 7.51 -0.14 -3.56
CA ILE A 97 6.04 -0.15 -3.69
C ILE A 97 5.66 0.38 -5.08
N MET A 98 6.15 1.56 -5.44
CA MET A 98 5.87 2.17 -6.74
C MET A 98 6.37 1.30 -7.91
N GLU A 99 7.57 0.70 -7.80
CA GLU A 99 8.13 -0.20 -8.81
C GLU A 99 7.21 -1.40 -9.06
N GLU A 100 6.72 -2.05 -8.00
CA GLU A 100 5.86 -3.23 -8.11
C GLU A 100 4.44 -2.88 -8.61
N LEU A 101 3.86 -1.77 -8.15
CA LEU A 101 2.56 -1.28 -8.64
C LEU A 101 2.63 -0.97 -10.14
N LYS A 102 3.64 -0.22 -10.57
CA LYS A 102 3.86 0.15 -11.99
C LYS A 102 4.10 -1.08 -12.85
N LYS A 103 4.95 -2.02 -12.40
CA LYS A 103 5.25 -3.27 -13.12
C LYS A 103 4.01 -4.12 -13.35
N LYS A 104 2.99 -4.03 -12.49
CA LYS A 104 1.74 -4.75 -12.60
C LYS A 104 0.68 -4.06 -13.47
N GLY A 105 0.96 -2.87 -14.00
CA GLY A 105 0.04 -2.14 -14.87
C GLY A 105 -0.99 -1.28 -14.13
N VAL A 106 -0.75 -0.96 -12.86
CA VAL A 106 -1.58 0.03 -12.14
C VAL A 106 -1.40 1.40 -12.81
N PRO A 107 -2.48 2.13 -13.11
CA PRO A 107 -2.39 3.48 -13.70
C PRO A 107 -1.63 4.44 -12.78
N SER A 108 -0.74 5.28 -13.34
CA SER A 108 0.09 6.20 -12.55
C SER A 108 -0.72 7.09 -11.60
N LYS A 109 -1.92 7.54 -12.02
CA LYS A 109 -2.85 8.35 -11.21
C LYS A 109 -3.36 7.65 -9.94
N ALA A 110 -3.29 6.32 -9.88
CA ALA A 110 -3.63 5.54 -8.69
C ALA A 110 -2.39 5.18 -7.85
N ILE A 111 -1.19 5.24 -8.43
CA ILE A 111 0.07 4.98 -7.72
C ILE A 111 0.43 6.19 -6.85
N ILE A 112 0.32 7.40 -7.40
CA ILE A 112 0.57 8.66 -6.72
C ILE A 112 -0.54 9.65 -7.10
N ASN A 113 -1.01 10.45 -6.15
CA ASN A 113 -1.92 11.55 -6.49
C ASN A 113 -1.07 12.69 -7.12
N PRO A 114 -1.39 13.13 -8.35
CA PRO A 114 -0.66 14.22 -9.00
C PRO A 114 -0.73 15.57 -8.26
N GLU A 115 -1.71 15.77 -7.36
CA GLU A 115 -1.82 16.99 -6.55
C GLU A 115 -0.78 17.06 -5.41
N THR A 116 -0.06 15.96 -5.12
CA THR A 116 0.95 15.88 -4.07
C THR A 116 2.36 16.31 -4.52
N ILE A 117 2.51 16.82 -5.75
CA ILE A 117 3.76 17.42 -6.22
C ILE A 117 3.79 18.88 -5.73
N ILE A 118 4.48 19.10 -4.61
CA ILE A 118 4.88 20.43 -4.11
C ILE A 118 6.16 20.86 -4.81
#